data_AF-A0A4R4PK75-F1
#
_entry.id   AF-A0A4R4PK75-F1
#
_cell.length_a   1.000
_cell.length_b   1.000
_cell.length_c   1.000
_cell.angle_alpha   90.00
_cell.angle_beta   90.00
_cell.angle_gamma   90.00
#
_symmetry.space_group_name_H-M   'P 1'
#
loop_
_entity.id
_entity.type
_entity.pdbx_description
1 polymer ?
#
loop_
_entity_poly.entity_id
_entity_poly.type
_entity_poly.pdbx_seq_one_letter_code
_entity_poly.pdbx_strand_id
1 'polypeptide(L)'
;MTAAAIAEARRCRSAHCHGPDGRPRHLADERLVCPGCAERGRADIAGLARRYVSLRMSLRYRGGQGERISGPGFGSNSPVRDAALSCMDEMTAWATLTDQKVREAMNWRGRPYNLMRPAQALVAASQSLLTVWHRALIYEPGVTAVDGSLRLRVRADQILGWSKLVHRLPAPCPYCDTLTLVRDDGQDYVRCTSCRRAWQQSEYRLFVRMLVEEAAR
;
A
#
# COMPACT_ATOMS: atom_id res chain seq x y z
N MET A 1 11.95 4.35 -36.38
CA MET A 1 10.87 4.40 -35.38
C MET A 1 9.86 5.46 -35.81
N THR A 2 8.58 5.13 -35.87
CA THR A 2 7.51 6.09 -36.23
C THR A 2 7.24 7.07 -35.07
N ALA A 3 6.69 8.24 -35.36
CA ALA A 3 6.30 9.22 -34.33
C ALA A 3 5.32 8.62 -33.30
N ALA A 4 4.48 7.67 -33.70
CA ALA A 4 3.61 6.90 -32.81
C ALA A 4 4.39 6.03 -31.81
N ALA A 5 5.46 5.36 -32.25
CA ALA A 5 6.32 4.57 -31.36
C ALA A 5 7.08 5.45 -30.34
N ILE A 6 7.44 6.69 -30.73
CA ILE A 6 8.05 7.67 -29.81
C ILE A 6 7.01 8.18 -28.79
N ALA A 7 5.76 8.39 -29.20
CA ALA A 7 4.69 8.82 -28.31
C ALA A 7 4.26 7.73 -27.31
N GLU A 8 4.26 6.46 -27.72
CA GLU A 8 3.96 5.32 -26.86
C GLU A 8 5.09 5.03 -25.86
N ALA A 9 6.35 5.29 -26.24
CA ALA A 9 7.50 5.18 -25.35
C ALA A 9 7.50 6.19 -24.19
N ARG A 10 6.66 7.24 -24.24
CA ARG A 10 6.59 8.33 -23.24
C ARG A 10 5.41 8.21 -22.29
N ARG A 11 4.96 7.00 -21.96
CA ARG A 11 3.95 6.77 -20.92
C ARG A 11 4.57 6.16 -19.68
N CYS A 12 4.06 6.55 -18.51
CA CYS A 12 4.43 5.91 -17.25
C CYS A 12 4.08 4.42 -17.30
N ARG A 13 5.06 3.57 -17.04
CA ARG A 13 4.94 2.12 -17.14
C ARG A 13 4.43 1.43 -15.87
N SER A 14 4.35 2.13 -14.74
CA SER A 14 3.75 1.58 -13.52
C SER A 14 2.30 1.19 -13.79
N ALA A 15 1.95 -0.07 -13.48
CA ALA A 15 0.62 -0.63 -13.70
C ALA A 15 -0.51 0.12 -12.96
N HIS A 16 -0.15 0.94 -11.97
CA HIS A 16 -1.09 1.69 -11.14
C HIS A 16 -1.12 3.19 -11.47
N CYS A 17 -0.45 3.60 -12.55
CA CYS A 17 -0.46 4.99 -12.98
C CYS A 17 -1.65 5.26 -13.91
N HIS A 18 -2.66 5.95 -13.40
CA HIS A 18 -3.78 6.44 -14.21
C HIS A 18 -3.98 7.95 -14.00
N GLY A 19 -4.27 8.66 -15.08
CA GLY A 19 -4.79 10.02 -15.08
C GLY A 19 -6.27 10.05 -14.69
N PRO A 20 -6.87 11.25 -14.62
CA PRO A 20 -8.32 11.40 -14.37
C PRO A 20 -9.19 10.70 -15.42
N ASP A 21 -8.66 10.55 -16.63
CA ASP A 21 -9.27 9.88 -17.78
C ASP A 21 -9.03 8.36 -17.82
N GLY A 22 -8.40 7.80 -16.77
CA GLY A 22 -8.05 6.38 -16.70
C GLY A 22 -6.84 5.97 -17.53
N ARG A 23 -6.22 6.87 -18.31
CA ARG A 23 -5.07 6.56 -19.17
C ARG A 23 -3.75 6.72 -18.41
N PRO A 24 -2.68 5.97 -18.77
CA PRO A 24 -1.37 6.19 -18.19
C PRO A 24 -0.86 7.61 -18.42
N ARG A 25 -0.25 8.21 -17.39
CA ARG A 25 0.28 9.57 -17.49
C ARG A 25 1.42 9.65 -18.51
N HIS A 26 1.42 10.69 -19.33
CA HIS A 26 2.51 11.00 -20.24
C HIS A 26 3.73 11.55 -19.49
N LEU A 27 4.91 11.23 -20.00
CA LEU A 27 6.22 11.65 -19.51
C LEU A 27 6.84 12.65 -20.48
N ALA A 28 7.47 13.68 -19.93
CA ALA A 28 8.10 14.74 -20.73
C ALA A 28 9.48 14.34 -21.29
N ASP A 29 10.04 13.24 -20.81
CA ASP A 29 11.43 12.82 -20.94
C ASP A 29 11.55 11.28 -20.98
N GLU A 30 12.78 10.77 -21.01
CA GLU A 30 13.12 9.34 -21.15
C GLU A 30 12.88 8.50 -19.90
N ARG A 31 12.16 9.05 -18.93
CA ARG A 31 11.78 8.34 -17.72
C ARG A 31 10.84 7.19 -18.08
N LEU A 32 10.84 6.15 -17.25
CA LEU A 32 9.90 5.04 -17.34
C LEU A 32 8.74 5.17 -16.34
N VAL A 33 8.95 5.96 -15.29
CA VAL A 33 7.99 6.17 -14.20
C VAL A 33 7.80 7.66 -13.97
N CYS A 34 6.55 8.11 -13.79
CA CYS A 34 6.27 9.52 -13.49
C CYS A 34 6.72 9.88 -12.06
N PRO A 35 7.01 11.17 -11.77
CA PRO A 35 7.43 11.60 -10.43
C PRO A 35 6.50 11.14 -9.31
N GLY A 36 5.19 11.17 -9.53
CA GLY A 36 4.21 10.73 -8.54
C GLY A 36 4.26 9.23 -8.24
N CYS A 37 4.50 8.38 -9.25
CA CYS A 37 4.68 6.95 -9.03
C CYS A 37 6.04 6.65 -8.37
N ALA A 38 7.09 7.38 -8.73
CA ALA A 38 8.41 7.23 -8.10
C ALA A 38 8.35 7.58 -6.60
N GLU A 39 7.70 8.68 -6.23
CA GLU A 39 7.55 9.09 -4.82
C GLU A 39 6.66 8.11 -4.04
N ARG A 40 5.58 7.60 -4.65
CA ARG A 40 4.78 6.53 -4.04
C ARG A 40 5.59 5.26 -3.81
N GLY A 41 6.34 4.81 -4.81
CA GLY A 41 7.24 3.67 -4.66
C GLY A 41 8.19 3.88 -3.50
N ARG A 42 8.89 5.02 -3.46
CA ARG A 42 9.79 5.38 -2.35
C ARG A 42 9.11 5.30 -0.99
N ALA A 43 7.91 5.88 -0.85
CA ALA A 43 7.14 5.82 0.40
C ALA A 43 6.76 4.37 0.77
N ASP A 44 6.39 3.55 -0.22
CA ASP A 44 6.05 2.14 -0.04
C ASP A 44 7.26 1.34 0.46
N ILE A 45 8.46 1.53 -0.13
CA ILE A 45 9.71 0.88 0.33
C ILE A 45 10.04 1.29 1.76
N ALA A 46 10.00 2.59 2.06
CA ALA A 46 10.21 3.08 3.42
C ALA A 46 9.20 2.48 4.41
N GLY A 47 8.01 2.09 3.93
CA GLY A 47 6.99 1.41 4.70
C GLY A 47 7.17 -0.09 4.87
N LEU A 48 7.98 -0.78 4.05
CA LEU A 48 8.08 -2.25 4.07
C LEU A 48 8.66 -2.77 5.38
N ALA A 49 9.74 -2.18 5.90
CA ALA A 49 10.34 -2.63 7.16
C ALA A 49 9.33 -2.57 8.34
N ARG A 50 8.54 -1.49 8.41
CA ARG A 50 7.49 -1.34 9.43
C ARG A 50 6.42 -2.42 9.30
N ARG A 51 5.95 -2.68 8.08
CA ARG A 51 4.95 -3.73 7.80
C ARG A 51 5.45 -5.12 8.13
N TYR A 52 6.70 -5.43 7.82
CA TYR A 52 7.33 -6.69 8.19
C TYR A 52 7.32 -6.89 9.70
N VAL A 53 7.71 -5.86 10.47
CA VAL A 53 7.64 -5.92 11.94
C VAL A 53 6.20 -6.09 12.42
N SER A 54 5.23 -5.37 11.84
CA SER A 54 3.81 -5.52 12.19
C SER A 54 3.28 -6.92 11.90
N LEU A 55 3.64 -7.54 10.77
CA LEU A 55 3.29 -8.93 10.44
C LEU A 55 3.92 -9.90 11.45
N ARG A 56 5.19 -9.70 11.77
CA ARG A 56 5.88 -10.54 12.76
C ARG A 56 5.26 -10.43 14.15
N MET A 57 4.82 -9.24 14.54
CA MET A 57 4.11 -9.04 15.80
C MET A 57 2.71 -9.65 15.77
N SER A 58 1.97 -9.52 14.66
CA SER A 58 0.63 -10.11 14.55
C SER A 58 0.65 -11.63 14.66
N LEU A 59 1.72 -12.29 14.20
CA LEU A 59 1.92 -13.73 14.39
C LEU A 59 1.97 -14.15 15.87
N ARG A 60 2.44 -13.28 16.77
CA ARG A 60 2.49 -13.58 18.22
C ARG A 60 1.11 -13.50 18.87
N TYR A 61 0.24 -12.63 18.37
CA TYR A 61 -1.07 -12.35 19.00
C TYR A 61 -2.25 -13.07 18.32
N ARG A 62 -2.19 -13.28 17.00
CA ARG A 62 -3.29 -13.85 16.20
C ARG A 62 -3.03 -15.26 15.67
N GLY A 63 -1.78 -15.72 15.72
CA GLY A 63 -1.34 -16.97 15.08
C GLY A 63 -1.91 -18.28 15.65
N GLY A 64 -2.79 -18.24 16.65
CA GLY A 64 -3.37 -19.41 17.30
C GLY A 64 -4.87 -19.65 17.07
N GLN A 65 -5.62 -18.71 16.49
CA GLN A 65 -7.10 -18.73 16.57
C GLN A 65 -7.82 -19.19 15.29
N GLY A 66 -7.14 -19.78 14.32
CA GLY A 66 -7.80 -20.28 13.10
C GLY A 66 -8.40 -19.19 12.20
N GLU A 67 -8.04 -17.92 12.42
CA GLU A 67 -8.47 -16.81 11.57
C GLU A 67 -7.99 -17.05 10.12
N ARG A 68 -8.90 -16.83 9.16
CA ARG A 68 -8.65 -17.06 7.74
C ARG A 68 -8.77 -15.74 7.00
N ILE A 69 -7.92 -15.56 5.99
CA ILE A 69 -7.98 -14.40 5.11
C ILE A 69 -8.51 -14.83 3.73
N SER A 70 -9.37 -14.00 3.16
CA SER A 70 -9.88 -14.11 1.80
C SER A 70 -9.60 -12.81 1.05
N GLY A 71 -9.36 -12.92 -0.25
CA GLY A 71 -9.17 -11.76 -1.11
C GLY A 71 -8.26 -12.04 -2.31
N PRO A 72 -8.16 -11.09 -3.26
CA PRO A 72 -7.29 -11.20 -4.42
C PRO A 72 -5.84 -11.44 -4.00
N GLY A 73 -5.23 -12.52 -4.46
CA GLY A 73 -3.85 -12.90 -4.13
C GLY A 73 -3.69 -13.82 -2.91
N PHE A 74 -4.79 -14.20 -2.25
CA PHE A 74 -4.81 -15.32 -1.30
C PHE A 74 -5.54 -16.49 -1.96
N GLY A 75 -5.02 -17.71 -1.79
CA GLY A 75 -5.81 -18.90 -2.06
C GLY A 75 -7.08 -18.84 -1.21
N SER A 76 -8.20 -19.40 -1.69
CA SER A 76 -9.42 -19.46 -0.88
C SER A 76 -9.12 -20.05 0.49
N ASN A 77 -9.37 -19.29 1.56
CA ASN A 77 -9.26 -19.75 2.94
C ASN A 77 -7.83 -20.06 3.47
N SER A 78 -6.81 -19.32 3.04
CA SER A 78 -5.47 -19.40 3.64
C SER A 78 -5.49 -18.97 5.12
N PRO A 79 -4.86 -19.74 6.04
CA PRO A 79 -4.65 -19.29 7.41
C PRO A 79 -3.86 -17.97 7.45
N VAL A 80 -4.27 -17.02 8.30
CA VAL A 80 -3.61 -15.70 8.42
C VAL A 80 -2.12 -15.85 8.75
N ARG A 81 -1.75 -16.87 9.54
CA ARG A 81 -0.36 -17.17 9.89
C ARG A 81 0.49 -17.49 8.64
N ASP A 82 0.01 -18.39 7.79
CA ASP A 82 0.75 -18.83 6.61
C ASP A 82 0.82 -17.70 5.58
N ALA A 83 -0.26 -16.93 5.44
CA ALA A 83 -0.29 -15.74 4.61
C ALA A 83 0.73 -14.68 5.08
N ALA A 84 0.84 -14.45 6.39
CA ALA A 84 1.82 -13.52 6.96
C ALA A 84 3.26 -13.98 6.77
N LEU A 85 3.56 -15.26 7.01
CA LEU A 85 4.89 -15.84 6.78
C LEU A 85 5.28 -15.74 5.30
N SER A 86 4.41 -16.18 4.40
CA SER A 86 4.62 -16.08 2.95
C SER A 86 4.85 -14.64 2.50
N CYS A 87 4.08 -13.68 3.02
CA CYS A 87 4.25 -12.26 2.69
C CYS A 87 5.59 -11.71 3.19
N MET A 88 6.03 -12.07 4.40
CA MET A 88 7.34 -11.66 4.94
C MET A 88 8.51 -12.21 4.12
N ASP A 89 8.44 -13.47 3.70
CA ASP A 89 9.46 -14.08 2.84
C ASP A 89 9.51 -13.39 1.47
N GLU A 90 8.35 -13.11 0.89
CA GLU A 90 8.23 -12.39 -0.38
C GLU A 90 8.78 -10.96 -0.28
N MET A 91 8.50 -10.24 0.82
CA MET A 91 9.07 -8.91 1.08
C MET A 91 10.60 -8.95 1.12
N THR A 92 11.16 -9.96 1.80
CA THR A 92 12.61 -10.13 1.94
C THR A 92 13.24 -10.43 0.58
N ALA A 93 12.70 -11.43 -0.14
CA ALA A 93 13.21 -11.85 -1.45
C ALA A 93 13.10 -10.73 -2.50
N TRP A 94 11.99 -10.01 -2.51
CA TRP A 94 11.80 -8.87 -3.41
C TRP A 94 12.80 -7.75 -3.11
N ALA A 95 12.98 -7.38 -1.83
CA ALA A 95 13.88 -6.28 -1.48
C ALA A 95 15.34 -6.60 -1.81
N THR A 96 15.80 -7.82 -1.54
CA THR A 96 17.18 -8.24 -1.84
C THR A 96 17.42 -8.34 -3.36
N LEU A 97 16.51 -8.96 -4.12
CA LEU A 97 16.63 -9.07 -5.57
C LEU A 97 16.58 -7.70 -6.25
N THR A 98 15.69 -6.82 -5.80
CA THR A 98 15.58 -5.47 -6.35
C THR A 98 16.83 -4.65 -6.05
N ASP A 99 17.39 -4.78 -4.84
CA ASP A 99 18.64 -4.10 -4.50
C ASP A 99 19.81 -4.58 -5.34
N GLN A 100 19.92 -5.90 -5.53
CA GLN A 100 20.93 -6.47 -6.41
C GLN A 100 20.84 -5.91 -7.83
N LYS A 101 19.65 -5.91 -8.44
CA LYS A 101 19.45 -5.36 -9.79
C LYS A 101 19.80 -3.88 -9.88
N VAL A 102 19.45 -3.09 -8.87
CA VAL A 102 19.79 -1.67 -8.82
C VAL A 102 21.29 -1.48 -8.67
N ARG A 103 21.96 -2.27 -7.82
CA ARG A 103 23.42 -2.24 -7.69
C ARG A 103 24.11 -2.60 -9.01
N GLU A 104 23.66 -3.66 -9.67
CA GLU A 104 24.19 -4.10 -10.98
C GLU A 104 24.03 -3.00 -12.03
N ALA A 105 22.83 -2.42 -12.16
CA ALA A 105 22.56 -1.33 -13.11
C ALA A 105 23.40 -0.07 -12.83
N MET A 106 23.71 0.20 -11.57
CA MET A 106 24.53 1.34 -11.14
C MET A 106 26.03 1.03 -11.08
N ASN A 107 26.44 -0.20 -11.44
CA ASN A 107 27.81 -0.71 -11.24
C ASN A 107 28.33 -0.49 -9.80
N TRP A 108 27.44 -0.58 -8.81
CA TRP A 108 27.76 -0.36 -7.41
C TRP A 108 28.29 -1.65 -6.78
N ARG A 109 29.53 -1.63 -6.29
CA ARG A 109 30.16 -2.75 -5.56
C ARG A 109 29.90 -2.63 -4.06
N GLY A 110 28.87 -3.30 -3.56
CA GLY A 110 28.53 -3.38 -2.13
C GLY A 110 28.68 -4.80 -1.58
N ARG A 111 28.63 -4.96 -0.25
CA ARG A 111 28.61 -6.30 0.36
C ARG A 111 27.26 -6.99 0.08
N PRO A 112 27.26 -8.29 -0.28
CA PRO A 112 26.02 -9.05 -0.42
C PRO A 112 25.31 -9.29 0.92
N TYR A 113 23.99 -9.49 0.90
CA TYR A 113 23.15 -9.68 2.10
C TYR A 113 23.04 -11.14 2.58
N ASN A 114 23.71 -12.08 1.90
CA ASN A 114 23.61 -13.52 2.13
C ASN A 114 24.00 -14.00 3.55
N LEU A 115 24.57 -13.13 4.38
CA LEU A 115 24.94 -13.43 5.78
C LEU A 115 23.98 -12.84 6.83
N MET A 116 22.92 -12.14 6.41
CA MET A 116 22.01 -11.44 7.32
C MET A 116 20.76 -12.27 7.65
N ARG A 117 20.21 -12.08 8.86
CA ARG A 117 18.86 -12.60 9.18
C ARG A 117 17.83 -11.93 8.25
N PRO A 118 16.70 -12.58 7.89
CA PRO A 118 15.74 -12.04 6.93
C PRO A 118 15.28 -10.60 7.22
N ALA A 119 14.90 -10.30 8.47
CA ALA A 119 14.51 -8.95 8.87
C ALA A 119 15.64 -7.91 8.70
N GLN A 120 16.89 -8.30 8.98
CA GLN A 120 18.06 -7.44 8.80
C GLN A 120 18.35 -7.24 7.31
N ALA A 121 18.25 -8.29 6.50
CA ALA A 121 18.39 -8.21 5.05
C ALA A 121 17.34 -7.28 4.44
N LEU A 122 16.08 -7.38 4.86
CA LEU A 122 15.01 -6.48 4.40
C LEU A 122 15.30 -5.01 4.77
N VAL A 123 15.70 -4.73 6.02
CA VAL A 123 16.02 -3.36 6.45
C VAL A 123 17.22 -2.81 5.69
N ALA A 124 18.30 -3.57 5.60
CA ALA A 124 19.53 -3.15 4.92
C ALA A 124 19.28 -2.93 3.42
N ALA A 125 18.57 -3.84 2.75
CA ALA A 125 18.15 -3.68 1.37
C ALA A 125 17.27 -2.43 1.25
N SER A 126 16.20 -2.29 2.02
CA SER A 126 15.30 -1.12 1.95
C SER A 126 16.03 0.21 2.16
N GLN A 127 17.01 0.26 3.07
CA GLN A 127 17.84 1.45 3.26
C GLN A 127 18.75 1.72 2.06
N SER A 128 19.45 0.69 1.57
CA SER A 128 20.28 0.78 0.36
C SER A 128 19.46 1.29 -0.82
N LEU A 129 18.30 0.68 -1.04
CA LEU A 129 17.29 1.13 -1.98
C LEU A 129 17.03 2.63 -1.77
N LEU A 130 16.49 3.07 -0.62
CA LEU A 130 16.15 4.48 -0.38
C LEU A 130 17.30 5.48 -0.58
N THR A 131 18.54 5.09 -0.29
CA THR A 131 19.72 5.97 -0.46
C THR A 131 20.20 6.08 -1.91
N VAL A 132 20.15 4.99 -2.68
CA VAL A 132 20.64 4.92 -4.07
C VAL A 132 19.52 5.20 -5.09
N TRP A 133 18.26 5.05 -4.69
CA TRP A 133 17.09 4.91 -5.57
C TRP A 133 16.59 6.14 -6.29
N HIS A 134 16.81 7.35 -5.78
CA HIS A 134 16.10 8.52 -6.31
C HIS A 134 16.34 8.72 -7.82
N ARG A 135 17.52 8.33 -8.33
CA ARG A 135 17.83 8.34 -9.77
C ARG A 135 17.50 7.03 -10.48
N ALA A 136 17.67 5.88 -9.82
CA ALA A 136 17.49 4.56 -10.43
C ALA A 136 16.02 4.19 -10.67
N LEU A 137 15.08 4.66 -9.85
CA LEU A 137 13.63 4.37 -10.00
C LEU A 137 13.01 4.95 -11.27
N ILE A 138 13.66 5.96 -11.81
CA ILE A 138 13.18 6.70 -12.97
C ILE A 138 13.51 5.95 -14.27
N TYR A 139 14.50 5.06 -14.24
CA TYR A 139 14.97 4.25 -15.37
C TYR A 139 14.78 2.75 -15.06
N GLU A 140 15.13 1.84 -15.98
CA GLU A 140 15.16 0.40 -15.64
C GLU A 140 16.24 0.17 -14.57
N PRO A 141 16.01 -0.63 -13.51
CA PRO A 141 14.88 -1.55 -13.24
C PRO A 141 13.69 -0.96 -12.44
N GLY A 142 13.56 0.37 -12.36
CA GLY A 142 12.67 1.10 -11.45
C GLY A 142 11.17 0.79 -11.54
N VAL A 143 10.65 0.42 -12.71
CA VAL A 143 9.23 0.09 -12.89
C VAL A 143 8.85 -1.13 -12.04
N THR A 144 9.66 -2.20 -12.13
CA THR A 144 9.44 -3.45 -11.37
C THR A 144 9.52 -3.23 -9.86
N ALA A 145 10.33 -2.25 -9.45
CA ALA A 145 10.50 -1.89 -8.06
C ALA A 145 9.26 -1.16 -7.51
N VAL A 146 8.72 -0.18 -8.24
CA VAL A 146 7.48 0.53 -7.83
C VAL A 146 6.32 -0.45 -7.71
N ASP A 147 6.04 -1.22 -8.76
CA ASP A 147 4.87 -2.11 -8.77
C ASP A 147 5.01 -3.26 -7.76
N GLY A 148 6.22 -3.80 -7.61
CA GLY A 148 6.51 -4.83 -6.61
C GLY A 148 6.29 -4.34 -5.18
N SER A 149 6.77 -3.14 -4.84
CA SER A 149 6.60 -2.56 -3.51
C SER A 149 5.14 -2.25 -3.18
N LEU A 150 4.38 -1.73 -4.14
CA LEU A 150 2.96 -1.44 -4.00
C LEU A 150 2.15 -2.72 -3.79
N ARG A 151 2.41 -3.76 -4.58
CA ARG A 151 1.77 -5.08 -4.43
C ARG A 151 2.00 -5.66 -3.04
N LEU A 152 3.26 -5.65 -2.58
CA LEU A 152 3.63 -6.13 -1.25
C LEU A 152 2.98 -5.33 -0.14
N ARG A 153 2.91 -4.00 -0.30
CA ARG A 153 2.22 -3.11 0.62
C ARG A 153 0.75 -3.48 0.75
N VAL A 154 0.02 -3.56 -0.36
CA VAL A 154 -1.41 -3.88 -0.38
C VAL A 154 -1.66 -5.23 0.28
N ARG A 155 -0.84 -6.24 -0.06
CA ARG A 155 -0.95 -7.58 0.53
C ARG A 155 -0.70 -7.58 2.04
N ALA A 156 0.33 -6.89 2.51
CA ALA A 156 0.62 -6.76 3.94
C ALA A 156 -0.52 -6.01 4.67
N ASP A 157 -1.04 -4.92 4.08
CA ASP A 157 -2.14 -4.14 4.63
C ASP A 157 -3.42 -5.00 4.74
N GLN A 158 -3.68 -5.90 3.78
CA GLN A 158 -4.77 -6.88 3.84
C GLN A 158 -4.60 -7.88 4.99
N ILE A 159 -3.42 -8.48 5.13
CA ILE A 159 -3.12 -9.44 6.22
C ILE A 159 -3.24 -8.80 7.59
N LEU A 160 -2.80 -7.54 7.72
CA LEU A 160 -2.87 -6.79 8.96
C LEU A 160 -4.28 -6.26 9.25
N GLY A 161 -5.20 -6.35 8.29
CA GLY A 161 -6.54 -5.76 8.37
C GLY A 161 -6.53 -4.24 8.33
N TRP A 162 -5.46 -3.62 7.81
CA TRP A 162 -5.34 -2.17 7.60
C TRP A 162 -6.06 -1.70 6.33
N SER A 163 -6.25 -2.59 5.36
CA SER A 163 -7.00 -2.29 4.14
C SER A 163 -8.51 -2.55 4.25
N LYS A 164 -9.05 -2.62 5.47
CA LYS A 164 -10.49 -2.80 5.65
C LYS A 164 -11.21 -1.66 4.95
N LEU A 165 -12.26 -2.00 4.19
CA LEU A 165 -13.07 -1.02 3.48
C LEU A 165 -13.63 -0.04 4.53
N VAL A 166 -13.43 1.26 4.29
CA VAL A 166 -13.94 2.30 5.18
C VAL A 166 -15.07 3.01 4.44
N HIS A 167 -16.30 2.77 4.85
CA HIS A 167 -17.49 3.42 4.31
C HIS A 167 -17.53 4.86 4.80
N ARG A 168 -17.35 5.82 3.88
CA ARG A 168 -17.56 7.24 4.19
C ARG A 168 -19.05 7.54 4.12
N LEU A 169 -19.59 8.14 5.16
CA LEU A 169 -21.02 8.44 5.23
C LEU A 169 -21.25 9.89 4.77
N PRO A 170 -22.32 10.14 4.00
CA PRO A 170 -22.56 11.46 3.40
C PRO A 170 -23.09 12.50 4.40
N ALA A 171 -23.52 12.10 5.60
CA ALA A 171 -24.04 13.03 6.59
C ALA A 171 -22.91 13.72 7.39
N PRO A 172 -23.13 14.97 7.84
CA PRO A 172 -22.19 15.64 8.74
C PRO A 172 -22.16 14.99 10.11
N CYS A 173 -21.05 15.19 10.84
CA CYS A 173 -20.94 14.76 12.22
C CYS A 173 -21.91 15.55 13.12
N PRO A 174 -22.76 14.90 13.94
CA PRO A 174 -23.75 15.60 14.78
C PRO A 174 -23.16 16.57 15.83
N TYR A 175 -21.85 16.53 16.07
CA TYR A 175 -21.18 17.33 17.11
C TYR A 175 -20.23 18.40 16.58
N CYS A 176 -19.60 18.17 15.43
CA CYS A 176 -18.64 19.11 14.86
C CYS A 176 -18.99 19.53 13.43
N ASP A 177 -20.12 19.04 12.91
CA ASP A 177 -20.69 19.40 11.61
C ASP A 177 -19.77 19.16 10.38
N THR A 178 -18.73 18.34 10.53
CA THR A 178 -17.81 18.02 9.43
C THR A 178 -18.16 16.70 8.71
N LEU A 179 -18.06 16.66 7.38
CA LEU A 179 -18.26 15.48 6.50
C LEU A 179 -17.12 14.45 6.62
N THR A 180 -16.98 13.90 7.82
CA THR A 180 -15.82 13.09 8.25
C THR A 180 -16.26 11.79 8.93
N LEU A 181 -17.53 11.43 8.79
CA LEU A 181 -18.08 10.20 9.34
C LEU A 181 -17.62 9.00 8.50
N VAL A 182 -17.10 8.00 9.20
CA VAL A 182 -16.62 6.76 8.61
C VAL A 182 -17.13 5.57 9.40
N ARG A 183 -17.33 4.45 8.69
CA ARG A 183 -17.64 3.15 9.27
C ARG A 183 -16.71 2.11 8.66
N ASP A 184 -15.88 1.50 9.49
CA ASP A 184 -15.02 0.41 9.04
C ASP A 184 -15.90 -0.81 8.73
N ASP A 185 -15.57 -1.56 7.67
CA ASP A 185 -16.41 -2.65 7.18
C ASP A 185 -16.58 -3.77 8.22
N GLY A 186 -17.83 -4.20 8.40
CA GLY A 186 -18.22 -5.15 9.44
C GLY A 186 -18.22 -4.61 10.87
N GLN A 187 -17.99 -3.31 11.10
CA GLN A 187 -18.19 -2.69 12.42
C GLN A 187 -19.62 -2.15 12.56
N ASP A 188 -20.16 -2.27 13.78
CA ASP A 188 -21.49 -1.76 14.17
C ASP A 188 -21.45 -0.35 14.77
N TYR A 189 -20.33 0.37 14.61
CA TYR A 189 -20.23 1.76 15.00
C TYR A 189 -19.75 2.66 13.87
N VAL A 190 -20.26 3.88 13.88
CA VAL A 190 -19.84 5.00 13.03
C VAL A 190 -18.95 5.89 13.87
N ARG A 191 -17.81 6.34 13.33
CA ARG A 191 -16.91 7.28 14.02
C ARG A 191 -16.64 8.52 13.17
N CYS A 192 -16.47 9.65 13.83
CA CYS A 192 -16.00 10.88 13.19
C CYS A 192 -14.47 10.90 13.18
N THR A 193 -13.84 11.08 12.02
CA THR A 193 -12.37 11.21 11.95
C THR A 193 -11.85 12.55 12.47
N SER A 194 -12.70 13.58 12.49
CA SER A 194 -12.38 14.92 13.02
C SER A 194 -12.43 14.96 14.55
N CYS A 195 -13.62 14.81 15.16
CA CYS A 195 -13.79 14.91 16.62
C CYS A 195 -13.61 13.59 17.39
N ARG A 196 -13.32 12.49 16.69
CA ARG A 196 -13.01 11.15 17.25
C ARG A 196 -14.13 10.48 18.05
N ARG A 197 -15.33 11.07 18.12
CA ARG A 197 -16.51 10.42 18.72
C ARG A 197 -16.98 9.25 17.86
N ALA A 198 -17.59 8.27 18.51
CA ALA A 198 -18.18 7.09 17.88
C ALA A 198 -19.59 6.84 18.43
N TRP A 199 -20.45 6.29 17.59
CA TRP A 199 -21.85 5.97 17.87
C TRP A 199 -22.16 4.57 17.37
N GLN A 200 -23.04 3.86 18.03
CA GLN A 200 -23.61 2.65 17.45
C GLN A 200 -24.37 2.99 16.17
N GLN A 201 -24.43 2.04 15.23
CA GLN A 201 -25.13 2.19 13.96
C GLN A 201 -26.61 2.55 14.17
N SER A 202 -27.24 2.04 15.23
CA SER A 202 -28.61 2.35 15.65
C SER A 202 -28.76 3.82 16.03
N GLU A 203 -27.87 4.35 16.87
CA GLU A 203 -27.84 5.75 17.28
C GLU A 203 -27.62 6.68 16.09
N TYR A 204 -26.67 6.33 15.21
CA TYR A 204 -26.41 7.10 13.99
C TYR A 204 -27.65 7.17 13.08
N ARG A 205 -28.40 6.06 12.92
CA ARG A 205 -29.64 6.07 12.13
C ARG A 205 -30.68 7.03 12.72
N LEU A 206 -30.77 7.14 14.04
CA LEU A 206 -31.67 8.10 14.69
C LEU A 206 -31.25 9.54 14.39
N PHE A 207 -29.95 9.86 14.47
CA PHE A 207 -29.46 11.21 14.13
C PHE A 207 -29.74 11.60 12.68
N VAL A 208 -29.47 10.69 11.74
CA VAL A 208 -29.76 10.95 10.31
C VAL A 208 -31.24 11.21 10.09
N ARG A 209 -32.12 10.46 10.77
CA ARG A 209 -33.56 10.65 10.67
C ARG A 209 -33.99 12.03 11.19
N MET A 210 -33.48 12.46 12.35
CA MET A 210 -33.76 13.79 12.91
C MET A 210 -33.32 14.91 11.96
N LEU A 211 -32.13 14.79 11.36
CA LEU A 211 -31.62 15.77 10.40
C LEU A 211 -32.46 15.87 9.12
N VAL A 212 -32.95 14.74 8.61
CA VAL A 212 -33.85 14.72 7.44
C VAL A 212 -35.21 15.35 7.78
N GLU A 213 -35.75 15.07 8.96
CA GLU A 213 -37.01 15.67 9.43
C GLU A 213 -36.89 17.19 9.66
N GLU A 214 -35.72 17.66 10.09
CA GLU A 214 -35.43 19.10 10.25
C GLU A 214 -35.26 19.82 8.91
N ALA A 215 -34.54 19.22 7.95
CA ALA A 215 -34.35 19.79 6.61
C ALA A 215 -35.63 19.85 5.77
N ALA A 216 -36.68 19.12 6.17
CA ALA A 216 -37.98 19.12 5.50
C ALA A 216 -38.95 20.21 6.00
N ARG A 217 -38.59 20.95 7.06
CA ARG A 217 -39.39 22.07 7.59
C ARG A 217 -38.98 23.38 6.95
#